data_AF-A0A9E2J1T8-F1
#
_entry.id   AF-A0A9E2J1T8-F1
#
_cell.length_a   1.000
_cell.length_b   1.000
_cell.length_c   1.000
_cell.angle_alpha   90.00
_cell.angle_beta   90.00
_cell.angle_gamma   90.00
#
_symmetry.space_group_name_H-M   'P 1'
#
loop_
_entity.id
_entity.type
_entity.pdbx_description
1 polymer ?
#
loop_
_entity_poly.entity_id
_entity_poly.type
_entity_poly.pdbx_seq_one_letter_code
_entity_poly.pdbx_strand_id
1 'polypeptide(L)' 'MHYVTEKEADIERSLDQHCRELEVLKKKIKRPDLPPDKKTRLISRIPVVREKITQLCSHLQAAG' A
#
# COMPACT_ATOMS: atom_id res chain seq x y z
N MET A 1 29.66 -1.44 7.82
CA MET A 1 28.67 -2.54 7.80
C MET A 1 27.31 -1.90 8.02
N HIS A 2 26.46 -1.78 7.00
CA HIS A 2 25.05 -1.49 7.25
C HIS A 2 24.37 -2.83 7.51
N TYR A 3 24.24 -3.18 8.79
CA TYR A 3 23.18 -4.11 9.19
C TYR A 3 21.89 -3.33 8.97
N VAL A 4 21.33 -3.41 7.77
CA VAL A 4 19.89 -3.14 7.62
C VAL A 4 19.24 -4.14 8.55
N THR A 5 18.60 -3.63 9.60
CA THR A 5 17.95 -4.48 10.59
C THR A 5 16.96 -5.35 9.83
N GLU A 6 16.94 -6.67 10.01
CA GLU A 6 16.04 -7.57 9.26
C GLU A 6 14.56 -7.12 9.32
N LYS A 7 14.21 -6.34 10.34
CA LYS A 7 12.94 -5.62 10.50
C LYS A 7 12.66 -4.56 9.43
N GLU A 8 13.66 -3.78 9.02
CA GLU A 8 13.51 -2.73 8.00
C GLU A 8 13.26 -3.34 6.63
N ALA A 9 14.00 -4.39 6.27
CA ALA A 9 13.79 -5.11 5.01
C ALA A 9 12.39 -5.74 4.90
N ASP A 10 11.82 -6.20 6.02
CA ASP A 10 10.43 -6.70 6.07
C ASP A 10 9.40 -5.57 5.94
N ILE A 11 9.66 -4.41 6.55
CA ILE A 11 8.81 -3.23 6.42
C ILE A 11 8.87 -2.68 4.98
N GLU A 12 10.05 -2.62 4.35
CA GLU A 12 10.22 -2.20 2.96
C GLU A 12 9.52 -3.14 1.99
N ARG A 13 9.63 -4.46 2.18
CA ARG A 13 8.87 -5.45 1.40
C ARG A 13 7.36 -5.28 1.56
N SER A 14 6.91 -5.07 2.80
CA SER A 14 5.49 -4.78 3.07
C SER A 14 5.04 -3.48 2.42
N LEU A 15 5.89 -2.44 2.41
CA LEU A 15 5.62 -1.16 1.75
C LEU A 15 5.46 -1.33 0.24
N ASP A 16 6.39 -2.02 -0.42
CA ASP A 16 6.31 -2.31 -1.85
C ASP A 16 5.01 -3.07 -2.17
N GLN A 17 4.65 -4.07 -1.37
CA GLN A 17 3.40 -4.82 -1.55
C GLN A 17 2.17 -3.90 -1.49
N HIS A 18 2.07 -3.02 -0.50
CA HIS A 18 0.91 -2.14 -0.34
C HIS A 18 0.88 -1.02 -1.39
N CYS A 19 2.04 -0.50 -1.79
CA CYS A 19 2.16 0.44 -2.90
C CYS A 19 1.68 -0.17 -4.23
N ARG A 20 2.10 -1.41 -4.52
CA ARG A 20 1.60 -2.16 -5.70
C ARG A 20 0.10 -2.44 -5.60
N GLU A 21 -0.42 -2.81 -4.43
CA GLU A 21 -1.86 -2.99 -4.25
C GLU A 21 -2.61 -1.69 -4.58
N LEU A 22 -2.14 -0.54 -4.10
CA LEU A 22 -2.75 0.76 -4.37
C LEU A 22 -2.76 1.09 -5.87
N GLU A 23 -1.67 0.81 -6.60
CA GLU A 23 -1.62 0.99 -8.05
C GLU A 23 -2.61 0.08 -8.78
N VAL A 24 -2.70 -1.19 -8.39
CA VAL A 24 -3.67 -2.14 -8.96
C VAL A 24 -5.10 -1.68 -8.70
N LEU A 25 -5.42 -1.20 -7.49
CA LEU A 25 -6.73 -0.65 -7.16
C LEU A 25 -7.05 0.55 -8.06
N LYS A 26 -6.13 1.51 -8.20
CA LYS A 26 -6.29 2.68 -9.09
C LYS A 26 -6.53 2.26 -10.55
N LYS A 27 -5.78 1.28 -11.05
CA LYS A 27 -5.95 0.74 -12.41
C LYS A 27 -7.31 0.06 -12.59
N LYS A 28 -7.77 -0.73 -11.61
CA LYS A 28 -9.08 -1.40 -11.65
C LYS A 28 -10.24 -0.40 -11.68
N ILE A 29 -10.19 0.66 -10.87
CA ILE A 29 -11.25 1.68 -10.77
C ILE A 29 -11.37 2.52 -12.05
N LYS A 30 -10.28 2.67 -12.80
CA LYS A 30 -10.26 3.35 -14.11
C LYS A 30 -10.85 2.52 -15.24
N ARG A 31 -11.17 1.23 -15.03
CA ARG A 31 -11.79 0.41 -16.09
C ARG A 31 -13.22 0.88 -16.34
N PRO A 32 -13.59 1.20 -17.60
CA PRO A 32 -14.93 1.68 -17.93
C PRO A 32 -16.02 0.63 -17.68
N ASP A 33 -15.68 -0.66 -17.84
CA ASP A 33 -16.57 -1.81 -17.61
C ASP A 33 -16.75 -2.23 -16.14
N LEU A 34 -16.26 -1.44 -15.18
CA LEU A 34 -16.36 -1.82 -13.77
C LEU A 34 -17.75 -1.48 -13.20
N PRO A 35 -18.51 -2.48 -12.70
CA PRO A 35 -19.82 -2.22 -12.08
C PRO A 35 -19.71 -1.25 -10.91
N PRO A 36 -20.72 -0.38 -10.69
CA PRO A 36 -20.67 0.65 -9.65
C PRO A 36 -20.48 0.07 -8.24
N ASP A 37 -21.10 -1.06 -7.91
CA ASP A 37 -20.90 -1.74 -6.62
C ASP A 37 -19.44 -2.17 -6.41
N LYS A 38 -18.84 -2.81 -7.42
CA LYS A 38 -17.43 -3.21 -7.39
C LYS A 38 -16.51 -1.97 -7.34
N LYS A 39 -16.87 -0.90 -8.04
CA LYS A 39 -16.14 0.37 -8.02
C LYS A 39 -16.13 1.00 -6.63
N THR A 40 -17.29 1.10 -5.99
CA THR A 40 -17.42 1.61 -4.62
C THR A 40 -16.61 0.77 -3.63
N ARG A 41 -16.67 -0.57 -3.73
CA ARG A 41 -15.86 -1.48 -2.89
C ARG A 41 -14.35 -1.33 -3.10
N LEU A 42 -13.91 -1.05 -4.32
CA LEU A 42 -12.49 -0.83 -4.60
C LEU A 42 -12.02 0.55 -4.13
N ILE A 43 -12.87 1.57 -4.26
CA ILE A 43 -12.60 2.92 -3.76
C ILE A 43 -12.50 2.92 -2.24
N SER A 44 -13.37 2.19 -1.53
CA SER A 44 -13.32 2.10 -0.06
C SER A 44 -12.05 1.43 0.48
N ARG A 45 -11.37 0.61 -0.33
CA ARG A 45 -10.09 -0.02 0.03
C ARG A 45 -8.89 0.91 -0.11
N ILE A 46 -8.95 1.93 -0.97
CA ILE A 46 -7.86 2.90 -1.17
C ILE A 46 -7.41 3.59 0.13
N PRO A 47 -8.30 4.18 0.95
CA PRO A 47 -7.88 4.86 2.18
C PRO A 47 -7.22 3.90 3.16
N VAL A 48 -7.71 2.66 3.28
CA VAL A 48 -7.12 1.62 4.14
C VAL A 48 -5.70 1.27 3.70
N VAL A 49 -5.47 1.08 2.41
CA VAL A 49 -4.12 0.78 1.88
C VAL A 49 -3.19 1.98 2.06
N ARG A 50 -3.68 3.21 1.85
CA ARG A 50 -2.90 4.43 2.10
C ARG A 50 -2.51 4.57 3.56
N GLU A 51 -3.42 4.30 4.48
CA GLU A 51 -3.15 4.34 5.92
C GLU A 51 -2.04 3.35 6.30
N LYS A 52 -2.10 2.11 5.80
CA LYS A 52 -1.05 1.11 6.01
C LYS A 52 0.31 1.55 5.46
N ILE A 53 0.33 2.14 4.25
CA ILE A 53 1.56 2.70 3.66
C ILE A 53 2.13 3.78 4.59
N THR A 54 1.30 4.72 5.04
CA THR A 54 1.73 5.78 5.98
C THR A 54 2.30 5.18 7.27
N GLN A 55 1.63 4.19 7.87
CA GLN A 55 2.11 3.53 9.09
C GLN A 55 3.47 2.83 8.87
N LEU A 56 3.64 2.10 7.77
CA LEU A 56 4.90 1.44 7.45
C LEU A 56 6.02 2.46 7.17
N CYS A 57 5.73 3.56 6.49
CA CYS A 57 6.68 4.66 6.30
C CYS A 57 7.06 5.30 7.64
N SER A 58 6.10 5.52 8.55
CA SER A 58 6.38 6.04 9.89
C SER A 58 7.26 5.08 10.70
N HIS A 59 7.07 3.76 10.56
CA HIS A 59 7.96 2.78 11.19
C HIS A 59 9.39 2.85 10.68
N LEU A 60 9.59 2.99 9.36
CA LEU A 60 10.93 3.19 8.80
C LEU A 60 11.55 4.50 9.28
N GLN A 61 10.77 5.58 9.33
CA GLN A 61 11.24 6.88 9.79
C GLN A 61 11.63 6.87 11.28
N ALA A 62 10.95 6.07 12.10
CA ALA A 62 11.24 5.94 13.53
C ALA A 62 12.39 4.95 13.84
N ALA A 63 12.75 4.09 12.89
CA ALA A 63 13.83 3.11 13.02
C ALA A 63 15.21 3.66 12.63
N GLY A 64 15.26 4.79 11.90
CA GLY A 64 16.48 5.54 11.57
C GLY A 64 16.78 6.68 12.54
#